data_AF-A0A174V6E0-F1
#
_entry.id   AF-A0A174V6E0-F1
#
_cell.length_a   1.000
_cell.length_b   1.000
_cell.length_c   1.000
_cell.angle_alpha   90.00
_cell.angle_beta   90.00
_cell.angle_gamma   90.00
#
_symmetry.space_group_name_H-M   'P 1'
#
loop_
_entity.id
_entity.type
_entity.pdbx_description
1 polymer ?
#
loop_
_entity_poly.entity_id
_entity_poly.type
_entity_poly.pdbx_seq_one_letter_code
_entity_poly.pdbx_strand_id
1 'polypeptide(L)'
;MLLTNEMEASDDEIIDMYRGLWRIEESFKVTKSELEARPVYVWTKEHIEAHFLTCFVALTIARILENKLEHKYSVGTILESLSKAECSLVQQNYYLFDYYDELLKDIGLILENVFGL
;
A
#
# COMPACT_ATOMS: atom_id res chain seq x y z
N MET A 1 -15.60 15.59 20.57
CA MET A 1 -16.86 16.19 20.07
C MET A 1 -16.81 16.13 18.57
N LEU A 2 -17.68 15.32 17.95
CA LEU A 2 -17.80 15.21 16.49
C LEU A 2 -18.96 16.12 16.05
N LEU A 3 -18.75 16.93 15.02
CA LEU A 3 -19.79 17.77 14.41
C LEU A 3 -20.11 17.18 13.03
N THR A 4 -21.36 16.82 12.80
CA THR A 4 -21.83 16.28 11.51
C THR A 4 -23.10 17.01 11.07
N ASN A 5 -23.27 17.17 9.77
CA ASN A 5 -24.50 17.66 9.13
C ASN A 5 -25.43 16.51 8.68
N GLU A 6 -25.00 15.26 8.87
CA GLU A 6 -25.80 14.07 8.55
C GLU A 6 -26.85 13.85 9.65
N MET A 7 -28.10 14.16 9.33
CA MET A 7 -29.22 14.16 10.29
C MET A 7 -29.96 12.81 10.36
N GLU A 8 -29.68 11.90 9.42
CA GLU A 8 -30.37 10.61 9.28
C GLU A 8 -29.47 9.40 9.59
N ALA A 9 -28.16 9.61 9.74
CA ALA A 9 -27.20 8.57 10.08
C ALA A 9 -27.23 8.26 11.58
N SER A 10 -27.15 6.98 11.92
CA SER A 10 -27.00 6.53 13.31
C SER A 10 -25.63 6.90 13.89
N ASP A 11 -25.53 6.96 15.22
CA ASP A 11 -24.27 7.25 15.91
C ASP A 11 -23.14 6.28 15.49
N ASP A 12 -23.46 5.00 15.27
CA ASP A 12 -22.52 3.98 14.81
C ASP A 12 -22.02 4.25 13.38
N GLU A 13 -22.91 4.65 12.47
CA GLU A 13 -22.55 5.01 11.09
C GLU A 13 -21.67 6.28 11.04
N ILE A 14 -21.96 7.26 11.90
CA ILE A 14 -21.14 8.46 12.03
C ILE A 14 -19.74 8.08 12.52
N ILE A 15 -19.63 7.22 13.54
CA ILE A 15 -18.34 6.74 14.05
C ILE A 15 -17.56 6.00 12.95
N ASP A 16 -18.21 5.15 12.17
CA ASP A 16 -17.57 4.40 11.09
C ASP A 16 -17.14 5.30 9.91
N MET A 17 -17.92 6.33 9.57
CA MET A 17 -17.50 7.37 8.62
C MET A 17 -16.23 8.08 9.07
N TYR A 18 -16.17 8.46 10.36
CA TYR A 18 -14.98 9.10 10.92
C TYR A 18 -13.78 8.14 11.00
N ARG A 19 -13.99 6.83 11.22
CA ARG A 19 -12.93 5.81 11.07
C ARG A 19 -12.41 5.74 9.63
N GLY A 20 -13.25 6.00 8.64
CA GLY A 20 -12.83 6.15 7.24
C GLY A 20 -11.81 7.28 7.03
N LEU A 21 -11.92 8.39 7.76
CA LEU A 21 -10.94 9.49 7.70
C LEU A 21 -9.56 9.06 8.21
N TRP A 22 -9.50 8.20 9.22
CA TRP A 22 -8.23 7.67 9.72
C TRP A 22 -7.47 6.87 8.64
N ARG A 23 -8.17 6.13 7.78
CA ARG A 23 -7.53 5.44 6.62
C ARG A 23 -6.89 6.42 5.64
N ILE A 24 -7.46 7.62 5.50
CA ILE A 24 -6.89 8.69 4.68
C ILE A 24 -5.61 9.23 5.32
N GLU A 25 -5.63 9.51 6.62
CA GLU A 25 -4.44 9.97 7.36
C GLU A 25 -3.29 8.95 7.31
N GLU A 26 -3.61 7.67 7.50
CA GLU A 26 -2.64 6.58 7.39
C GLU A 26 -2.04 6.51 5.97
N SER A 27 -2.88 6.65 4.94
CA SER A 27 -2.42 6.70 3.54
C SER A 27 -1.47 7.87 3.31
N PHE A 28 -1.77 9.05 3.84
CA PHE A 28 -0.85 10.19 3.76
C PHE A 28 0.46 9.97 4.51
N LYS A 29 0.42 9.23 5.63
CA LYS A 29 1.62 8.87 6.39
C LYS A 29 2.52 7.94 5.57
N VAL A 30 1.96 6.84 5.04
CA VAL A 30 2.68 5.86 4.19
C VAL A 30 3.28 6.55 2.96
N THR A 31 2.51 7.38 2.28
CA THR A 31 2.99 8.11 1.09
C THR A 31 4.16 9.04 1.41
N LYS A 32 4.18 9.64 2.60
CA LYS A 32 5.24 10.57 3.02
C LYS A 32 6.47 9.87 3.61
N SER A 33 6.33 8.71 4.24
CA SER A 33 7.44 7.98 4.89
C SER A 33 7.99 6.86 4.02
N GLU A 34 7.14 5.96 3.53
CA GLU A 34 7.56 4.74 2.84
C GLU A 34 7.75 4.96 1.33
N LEU A 35 6.93 5.82 0.73
CA LEU A 35 6.97 6.08 -0.72
C LEU A 35 7.70 7.39 -1.07
N GLU A 36 8.31 8.05 -0.09
CA GLU A 36 9.12 9.27 -0.27
C GLU A 36 8.45 10.35 -1.15
N ALA A 37 7.12 10.50 -1.09
CA ALA A 37 6.40 11.42 -1.99
C ALA A 37 6.75 12.90 -1.80
N ARG A 38 7.58 13.24 -0.82
CA ARG A 38 8.18 14.57 -0.70
C ARG A 38 9.27 14.69 -1.78
N PRO A 39 9.12 15.56 -2.79
CA PRO A 39 10.14 15.72 -3.82
C PRO A 39 11.35 16.44 -3.22
N VAL A 40 12.32 15.69 -2.69
CA VAL A 40 13.55 16.26 -2.12
C VAL A 40 14.56 16.58 -3.23
N TYR A 41 14.55 15.81 -4.32
CA TYR A 41 15.60 15.83 -5.35
C TYR A 41 15.11 16.26 -6.75
N VAL A 42 13.83 16.62 -6.90
CA VAL A 42 13.24 17.06 -8.18
C VAL A 42 12.63 18.46 -8.05
N TRP A 43 12.89 19.32 -9.04
CA TRP A 43 12.52 20.75 -8.98
C TRP A 43 11.71 21.24 -10.18
N THR A 44 11.71 20.53 -11.31
CA THR A 44 10.85 20.86 -12.46
C THR A 44 9.43 20.38 -12.18
N LYS A 45 8.45 21.14 -12.66
CA LYS A 45 7.03 20.82 -12.46
C LYS A 45 6.70 19.42 -12.98
N GLU A 46 7.22 19.09 -14.16
CA GLU A 46 7.00 17.81 -14.83
C GLU A 46 7.54 16.63 -14.00
N HIS A 47 8.74 16.78 -13.40
CA HIS A 47 9.31 15.72 -12.56
C HIS A 47 8.58 15.58 -11.23
N ILE A 48 8.11 16.68 -10.64
CA ILE A 48 7.28 16.64 -9.43
C ILE A 48 5.97 15.90 -9.69
N GLU A 49 5.30 16.22 -10.80
CA GLU A 49 4.04 15.55 -11.20
C GLU A 49 4.26 14.06 -11.47
N ALA A 50 5.34 13.70 -12.17
CA ALA A 50 5.68 12.30 -12.42
C ALA A 50 5.98 11.54 -11.12
N HIS A 51 6.79 12.09 -10.22
CA HIS A 51 7.10 11.47 -8.92
C HIS A 51 5.84 11.23 -8.10
N PHE A 52 4.98 12.26 -8.02
CA PHE A 52 3.73 12.16 -7.28
C PHE A 52 2.80 11.11 -7.87
N LEU A 53 2.68 11.04 -9.20
CA LEU A 53 1.89 10.03 -9.88
C LEU A 53 2.40 8.62 -9.59
N THR A 54 3.72 8.41 -9.66
CA THR A 54 4.32 7.10 -9.33
C THR A 54 4.05 6.70 -7.90
N CYS A 55 4.21 7.61 -6.94
CA CYS A 55 3.89 7.36 -5.53
C CYS A 55 2.41 7.03 -5.34
N PHE A 56 1.50 7.73 -6.03
CA PHE A 56 0.07 7.49 -5.94
C PHE A 56 -0.33 6.12 -6.50
N VAL A 57 0.25 5.73 -7.64
CA VAL A 57 0.04 4.39 -8.22
C VAL A 57 0.58 3.30 -7.28
N ALA A 58 1.77 3.47 -6.72
CA ALA A 58 2.34 2.54 -5.75
C ALA A 58 1.45 2.38 -4.51
N LEU A 59 0.95 3.48 -3.94
CA LEU A 59 0.00 3.45 -2.83
C LEU A 59 -1.29 2.70 -3.20
N THR A 60 -1.82 2.96 -4.40
CA THR A 60 -3.05 2.32 -4.88
C THR A 60 -2.87 0.81 -4.97
N ILE A 61 -1.75 0.35 -5.52
CA ILE A 61 -1.41 -1.09 -5.57
C ILE A 61 -1.31 -1.65 -4.15
N ALA A 62 -0.62 -0.98 -3.25
CA ALA A 62 -0.45 -1.43 -1.87
C ALA A 62 -1.80 -1.54 -1.12
N ARG A 63 -2.73 -0.60 -1.34
CA ARG A 63 -4.08 -0.64 -0.77
C ARG A 63 -4.95 -1.74 -1.39
N ILE A 64 -4.80 -2.02 -2.68
CA ILE A 64 -5.47 -3.17 -3.31
C ILE A 64 -4.97 -4.47 -2.69
N LEU A 65 -3.66 -4.62 -2.49
CA LEU A 65 -3.07 -5.78 -1.84
C LEU A 65 -3.56 -5.94 -0.39
N GLU A 66 -3.55 -4.86 0.40
CA GLU A 66 -4.08 -4.86 1.76
C GLU A 66 -5.53 -5.35 1.83
N ASN A 67 -6.38 -4.87 0.91
CA ASN A 67 -7.78 -5.29 0.84
C ASN A 67 -7.92 -6.77 0.43
N LYS A 68 -7.10 -7.24 -0.52
CA LYS A 68 -7.08 -8.65 -0.95
C LYS A 68 -6.55 -9.59 0.14
N LEU A 69 -5.69 -9.08 1.01
CA LEU A 69 -5.20 -9.75 2.23
C LEU A 69 -6.17 -9.62 3.41
N GLU A 70 -7.40 -9.14 3.18
CA GLU A 70 -8.45 -8.96 4.19
C GLU A 70 -7.98 -8.14 5.41
N HIS A 71 -7.11 -7.15 5.18
CA HIS A 71 -6.51 -6.32 6.24
C HIS A 71 -5.69 -7.11 7.29
N LYS A 72 -5.23 -8.32 6.98
CA LYS A 72 -4.37 -9.14 7.85
C LYS A 72 -3.03 -8.47 8.18
N TYR A 73 -2.50 -7.68 7.24
CA TYR A 73 -1.22 -6.97 7.37
C TYR A 73 -1.42 -5.48 7.11
N SER A 74 -0.67 -4.63 7.81
CA SER A 74 -0.65 -3.19 7.52
C SER A 74 0.10 -2.90 6.23
N VAL A 75 -0.26 -1.81 5.54
CA VAL A 75 0.44 -1.37 4.32
C VAL A 75 1.95 -1.25 4.51
N GLY A 76 2.42 -0.73 5.64
CA GLY A 76 3.85 -0.64 5.93
C GLY A 76 4.55 -2.00 5.95
N THR A 77 3.91 -3.00 6.57
CA THR A 77 4.44 -4.38 6.60
C THR A 77 4.48 -5.01 5.21
N ILE A 78 3.44 -4.75 4.41
CA ILE A 78 3.39 -5.20 3.00
C ILE A 78 4.53 -4.58 2.20
N LEU A 79 4.75 -3.27 2.32
CA LEU A 79 5.83 -2.58 1.61
C LEU A 79 7.22 -3.07 2.06
N GLU A 80 7.42 -3.29 3.36
CA GLU A 80 8.68 -3.80 3.91
C GLU A 80 8.98 -5.23 3.45
N SER A 81 7.97 -6.10 3.44
CA SER A 81 8.14 -7.48 2.96
C SER A 81 8.41 -7.52 1.45
N LEU A 82 7.68 -6.73 0.67
CA LEU A 82 7.88 -6.61 -0.78
C LEU A 82 9.25 -6.00 -1.14
N SER A 83 9.76 -5.04 -0.37
CA SER A 83 11.08 -4.47 -0.62
C SER A 83 12.21 -5.46 -0.33
N LYS A 84 12.00 -6.39 0.61
CA LYS A 84 12.93 -7.48 0.92
C LYS A 84 12.84 -8.65 -0.04
N ALA A 85 11.79 -8.77 -0.84
CA ALA A 85 11.60 -9.81 -1.85
C ALA A 85 12.57 -9.69 -3.04
N GLU A 86 13.82 -9.27 -2.79
CA GLU A 86 14.87 -9.16 -3.77
C GLU A 86 15.21 -10.52 -4.37
N CYS A 87 15.52 -10.49 -5.66
CA CYS A 87 15.75 -11.67 -6.46
C CYS A 87 17.14 -11.57 -7.10
N SER A 88 18.04 -12.45 -6.67
CA SER A 88 19.42 -12.47 -7.11
C SER A 88 19.59 -13.44 -8.29
N LEU A 89 20.19 -12.98 -9.39
CA LEU A 89 20.57 -13.85 -10.51
C LEU A 89 21.85 -14.61 -10.15
N VAL A 90 21.74 -15.92 -9.95
CA VAL A 90 22.87 -16.75 -9.53
C VAL A 90 23.71 -17.20 -10.73
N GLN A 91 23.09 -17.75 -11.78
CA GLN A 91 23.73 -18.18 -13.05
C GLN A 91 22.66 -18.66 -14.05
N GLN A 92 22.89 -18.58 -15.37
CA GLN A 92 22.10 -19.25 -16.43
C GLN A 92 20.57 -19.38 -16.17
N ASN A 93 19.86 -18.26 -15.97
CA ASN A 93 18.41 -18.20 -15.70
C ASN A 93 17.95 -18.77 -14.33
N TYR A 94 18.86 -19.03 -13.41
CA TYR A 94 18.54 -19.34 -12.02
C TYR A 94 18.45 -18.05 -11.19
N TYR A 95 17.24 -17.80 -10.72
CA TYR A 95 16.89 -16.70 -9.84
C TYR A 95 16.68 -17.26 -8.42
N LEU A 96 17.38 -16.71 -7.45
CA LEU A 96 17.23 -17.07 -6.04
C LEU A 96 16.54 -15.93 -5.31
N PHE A 97 15.47 -16.25 -4.59
CA PHE A 97 14.86 -15.34 -3.64
C PHE A 97 15.56 -15.52 -2.30
N ASP A 98 16.26 -14.49 -1.85
CA ASP A 98 17.02 -14.52 -0.61
C ASP A 98 16.11 -14.29 0.62
N TYR A 99 14.84 -13.90 0.40
CA TYR A 99 13.84 -13.65 1.43
C TYR A 99 12.47 -14.19 1.02
N TYR A 100 11.83 -14.94 1.93
CA TYR A 100 10.47 -15.42 1.79
C TYR A 100 9.81 -15.54 3.17
N ASP A 101 8.69 -14.83 3.37
CA ASP A 101 7.93 -14.84 4.62
C ASP A 101 6.47 -15.29 4.41
N GLU A 102 5.68 -15.35 5.49
CA GLU A 102 4.26 -15.72 5.40
C GLU A 102 3.43 -14.72 4.58
N LEU A 103 3.82 -13.45 4.56
CA LEU A 103 3.12 -12.42 3.79
C LEU A 103 3.28 -12.67 2.29
N LEU A 104 4.49 -12.95 1.82
CA LEU A 104 4.75 -13.30 0.42
C LEU A 104 4.06 -14.60 0.01
N LYS A 105 3.94 -15.55 0.93
CA LYS A 105 3.14 -16.77 0.72
C LYS A 105 1.66 -16.45 0.53
N ASP A 106 1.09 -15.63 1.41
CA ASP A 106 -0.32 -15.21 1.32
C ASP A 106 -0.58 -14.42 0.03
N ILE A 107 0.34 -13.54 -0.38
CA ILE A 107 0.28 -12.84 -1.67
C ILE A 107 0.31 -13.85 -2.82
N GLY A 108 1.21 -14.84 -2.79
CA GLY A 108 1.29 -15.87 -3.83
C GLY A 108 -0.03 -16.60 -4.03
N LEU A 109 -0.65 -17.06 -2.94
CA LEU A 109 -1.97 -17.72 -2.96
C LEU A 109 -3.08 -16.83 -3.52
N ILE A 110 -3.07 -15.53 -3.18
CA ILE A 110 -4.03 -14.57 -3.74
C ILE A 110 -3.83 -14.42 -5.24
N LEU A 111 -2.58 -14.32 -5.70
CA LEU A 111 -2.27 -14.13 -7.12
C LEU A 111 -2.61 -15.37 -7.94
N GLU A 112 -2.35 -16.58 -7.43
CA GLU A 112 -2.80 -17.85 -8.05
C GLU A 112 -4.33 -17.85 -8.23
N ASN A 113 -5.08 -17.44 -7.22
CA ASN A 113 -6.54 -17.36 -7.30
C ASN A 113 -7.05 -16.31 -8.30
N VAL A 114 -6.31 -15.21 -8.49
CA VAL A 114 -6.70 -14.11 -9.39
C VAL A 114 -6.32 -14.39 -10.85
N PHE A 115 -5.13 -14.97 -11.07
CA PHE A 115 -4.55 -15.13 -12.41
C PHE A 115 -4.59 -16.58 -12.93
N GLY A 116 -4.96 -17.55 -12.09
CA GLY A 116 -5.11 -18.96 -12.47
C GLY A 116 -3.81 -19.63 -12.92
N LEU A 117 -2.67 -19.18 -12.40
CA LEU A 117 -1.34 -19.75 -12.64
C LEU A 117 -1.10 -20.99 -11.77
#